data_AF-A0A543ID19-F1
#
_entry.id   AF-A0A543ID19-F1
#
_cell.length_a   1.000
_cell.length_b   1.000
_cell.length_c   1.000
_cell.angle_alpha   90.00
_cell.angle_beta   90.00
_cell.angle_gamma   90.00
#
_symmetry.space_group_name_H-M   'P 1'
#
loop_
_entity.id
_entity.type
_entity.pdbx_description
1 polymer ?
#
loop_
_entity_poly.entity_id
_entity_poly.type
_entity_poly.pdbx_seq_one_letter_code
_entity_poly.pdbx_strand_id
1 'polypeptide(L)'
;MAYFVLPGTGRRVYRLAIARRIVDGAARGRADRSPAAAARRRTRVLRRAMRPPRRLQIGLGPWLRALPERLPDPALTTALAKLHPHVRVAYVLRHVERLPRYAVHDQLVELGVRNPWSAMRAADAVRPPAARRPERFEPAQLRPVRTRSMVPLVTAALLTAALVAALVVTERGEERREPPLRLVSAEPGAWERGARTLDAWPARGDLARDRAFVRGAADAWASAPAGRRATGAAQLLYAGRAGGAPLALMRQGGRLARYTPGSLTVVDAGEGPSAPIALGGGRYLLAPWDPPPTTPTGKRLAVDDGVTAPARAASDCGRGPLFNVGSRTFGDLGGPRAAVLAYVPPARRAAAQGGPERLDKAGRAFWNRLACLADRPARPVAEAVASNFWSGALPRRGGRADWVCTRLTFADGTTSAGAALLTEQAQATGPCDPARPVSGTWWRAPSGRWYYVAAAGRGLVPHADGVRRSTVRKRLLTATGDRDEPVRLAAR
;
A
#
# COMPACT_ATOMS: atom_id res chain seq x y z
N MET A 1 23.48 34.45 -20.74
CA MET A 1 24.32 33.42 -21.40
C MET A 1 23.80 32.80 -22.72
N ALA A 2 22.80 31.90 -22.75
CA ALA A 2 22.52 31.02 -23.91
C ALA A 2 22.24 31.75 -25.24
N TYR A 3 21.49 32.86 -25.18
CA TYR A 3 21.17 33.69 -26.33
C TYR A 3 22.42 34.20 -27.06
N PHE A 4 23.43 34.67 -26.32
CA PHE A 4 24.67 35.22 -26.89
C PHE A 4 25.57 34.15 -27.51
N VAL A 5 25.48 32.90 -27.05
CA VAL A 5 26.30 31.77 -27.54
C VAL A 5 25.74 31.14 -28.82
N LEU A 6 24.42 31.20 -29.01
CA LEU A 6 23.76 30.68 -30.21
C LEU A 6 24.33 31.30 -31.50
N PRO A 7 24.37 30.54 -32.60
CA PRO A 7 24.76 31.08 -33.90
C PRO A 7 23.87 32.25 -34.31
N GLY A 8 24.44 33.23 -35.03
CA GLY A 8 23.72 34.42 -35.49
C GLY A 8 22.74 34.20 -36.64
N THR A 9 22.34 32.95 -36.90
CA THR A 9 21.46 32.58 -38.00
C THR A 9 19.99 32.69 -37.59
N GLY A 10 19.17 33.40 -38.38
CA GLY A 10 17.72 33.52 -38.19
C GLY A 10 17.27 34.79 -37.44
N ARG A 11 15.94 35.02 -37.35
CA ARG A 11 15.40 36.22 -36.68
C ARG A 11 15.69 36.18 -35.17
N ARG A 12 15.98 37.35 -34.58
CA ARG A 12 16.36 37.49 -33.16
C ARG A 12 15.35 36.90 -32.18
N VAL A 13 14.07 37.06 -32.49
CA VAL A 13 12.92 36.52 -31.75
C VAL A 13 12.97 34.99 -31.65
N TYR A 14 13.27 34.30 -32.77
CA TYR A 14 13.44 32.84 -32.79
C TYR A 14 14.69 32.38 -32.03
N ARG A 15 15.79 33.12 -32.16
CA ARG A 15 17.02 32.85 -31.41
C ARG A 15 16.79 32.93 -29.90
N LEU A 16 16.00 33.90 -29.43
CA LEU A 16 15.63 34.00 -28.03
C LEU A 16 14.70 32.88 -27.58
N ALA A 17 13.72 32.50 -28.40
CA ALA A 17 12.85 31.36 -28.12
C ALA A 17 13.65 30.05 -28.01
N ILE A 18 14.64 29.84 -28.89
CA ILE A 18 15.55 28.68 -28.81
C ILE A 18 16.40 28.73 -27.54
N ALA A 19 16.96 29.89 -27.20
CA ALA A 19 17.75 30.05 -25.98
C ALA A 19 16.92 29.70 -24.74
N ARG A 20 15.66 30.17 -24.69
CA ARG A 20 14.73 29.87 -23.60
C ARG A 20 14.39 28.39 -23.53
N ARG A 21 14.09 27.75 -24.67
CA ARG A 21 13.84 26.30 -24.73
C ARG A 21 15.04 25.47 -24.25
N ILE A 22 16.27 25.91 -24.52
CA ILE A 22 17.49 25.26 -24.04
C ILE A 22 17.60 25.37 -22.51
N VAL A 23 17.35 26.56 -21.95
CA VAL A 23 17.40 26.80 -20.50
C VAL A 23 16.29 26.03 -19.77
N ASP A 24 15.05 26.08 -20.26
CA ASP A 24 13.92 25.34 -19.71
C ASP A 24 14.18 23.84 -19.72
N GLY A 25 14.77 23.31 -20.79
CA GLY A 25 15.17 21.90 -20.90
C GLY A 25 16.25 21.51 -19.88
N ALA A 26 17.22 22.40 -19.62
CA ALA A 26 18.28 22.17 -18.65
C ALA A 26 17.83 22.31 -17.18
N ALA A 27 16.68 22.98 -16.96
CA ALA A 27 16.05 23.19 -15.66
C ALA A 27 15.06 22.06 -15.26
N ARG A 28 14.73 21.12 -16.16
CA ARG A 28 13.87 19.96 -15.84
C ARG A 28 14.62 18.96 -14.95
N GLY A 29 14.21 18.85 -13.68
CA GLY A 29 14.77 17.94 -12.67
C GLY A 29 14.54 18.44 -11.23
N ARG A 30 14.81 17.62 -10.21
CA ARG A 30 14.73 18.03 -8.78
C ARG A 30 15.60 19.28 -8.55
N ALA A 31 15.07 20.26 -7.81
CA ALA A 31 15.69 21.57 -7.62
C ALA A 31 16.91 21.50 -6.68
N ASP A 32 18.02 20.95 -7.16
CA ASP A 32 19.32 21.03 -6.49
C ASP A 32 19.95 22.41 -6.72
N ARG A 33 20.03 23.21 -5.67
CA ARG A 33 20.58 24.58 -5.67
C ARG A 33 22.07 24.64 -5.37
N SER A 34 22.75 23.51 -5.22
CA SER A 34 24.19 23.48 -4.95
C SER A 34 25.00 24.20 -6.05
N PRO A 35 26.15 24.81 -5.70
CA PRO A 35 27.07 25.40 -6.67
C PRO A 35 27.49 24.42 -7.77
N ALA A 36 27.68 23.15 -7.41
CA ALA A 36 28.01 22.07 -8.33
C ALA A 36 26.87 21.78 -9.33
N ALA A 37 25.62 21.79 -8.89
CA ALA A 37 24.47 21.63 -9.79
C ALA A 37 24.29 22.84 -10.71
N ALA A 38 24.59 24.05 -10.25
CA ALA A 38 24.60 25.25 -11.07
C ALA A 38 25.68 25.20 -12.16
N ALA A 39 26.89 24.73 -11.82
CA ALA A 39 27.98 24.49 -12.79
C ALA A 39 27.56 23.46 -13.86
N ARG A 40 27.06 22.29 -13.45
CA ARG A 40 26.56 21.26 -14.40
C ARG A 40 25.46 21.78 -15.33
N ARG A 41 24.52 22.58 -14.81
CA ARG A 41 23.48 23.22 -15.63
C ARG A 41 24.09 24.19 -16.64
N ARG A 42 25.06 25.01 -16.21
CA ARG A 42 25.79 25.95 -17.07
C ARG A 42 26.47 25.21 -18.23
N THR A 43 27.20 24.13 -17.94
CA THR A 43 27.87 23.29 -18.96
C THR A 43 26.87 22.73 -19.97
N ARG A 44 25.73 22.18 -19.52
CA ARG A 44 24.69 21.65 -20.41
C ARG A 44 24.09 22.72 -21.32
N VAL A 45 23.80 23.90 -20.78
CA VAL A 45 23.27 25.04 -21.54
C VAL A 45 24.27 25.50 -22.60
N LEU A 46 25.53 25.68 -22.23
CA LEU A 46 26.60 26.10 -23.15
C LEU A 46 26.82 25.08 -24.26
N ARG A 47 26.91 23.79 -23.92
CA ARG A 47 27.09 22.71 -24.90
C ARG A 47 25.96 22.68 -25.92
N ARG A 48 24.71 22.82 -25.46
CA ARG A 48 23.51 22.85 -26.33
C ARG A 48 23.42 24.13 -27.16
N ALA A 49 23.85 25.27 -26.61
CA ALA A 49 23.82 26.57 -27.29
C ALA A 49 24.92 26.69 -28.36
N MET A 50 26.08 26.06 -28.17
CA MET A 50 27.14 26.04 -29.20
C MET A 50 26.71 25.28 -30.45
N ARG A 51 25.93 24.21 -30.29
CA ARG A 51 25.45 23.35 -31.39
C ARG A 51 23.96 23.01 -31.18
N PRO A 52 23.05 23.95 -31.47
CA PRO A 52 21.62 23.71 -31.28
C PRO A 52 21.12 22.69 -32.32
N PRO A 53 20.49 21.56 -31.90
CA PRO A 53 19.97 20.61 -32.87
C PRO A 53 18.74 21.18 -33.60
N ARG A 54 18.62 20.89 -34.91
CA ARG A 54 17.57 21.42 -35.80
C ARG A 54 16.14 21.25 -35.24
N ARG A 55 15.88 20.15 -34.53
CA ARG A 55 14.59 19.90 -33.85
C ARG A 55 14.16 20.97 -32.83
N LEU A 56 15.08 21.79 -32.32
CA LEU A 56 14.72 22.90 -31.43
C LEU A 56 14.00 24.03 -32.18
N GLN A 57 14.10 24.10 -33.51
CA GLN A 57 13.43 25.10 -34.34
C GLN A 57 11.95 24.76 -34.59
N ILE A 58 11.55 23.49 -34.43
CA ILE A 58 10.19 23.02 -34.66
C ILE A 58 9.32 23.27 -33.42
N GLY A 59 8.14 23.86 -33.61
CA GLY A 59 7.15 24.04 -32.54
C GLY A 59 7.53 25.10 -31.49
N LEU A 60 8.17 26.19 -31.90
CA LEU A 60 8.59 27.28 -31.00
C LEU A 60 7.44 28.18 -30.51
N GLY A 61 6.21 27.98 -31.02
CA GLY A 61 5.04 28.81 -30.70
C GLY A 61 4.86 29.14 -29.21
N PRO A 62 4.90 28.16 -28.29
CA PRO A 62 4.75 28.41 -26.86
C PRO A 62 5.85 29.33 -26.25
N TRP A 63 7.07 29.30 -26.79
CA TRP A 63 8.18 30.15 -26.32
C TRP A 63 8.22 31.52 -26.99
N LEU A 64 7.66 31.64 -28.21
CA LEU A 64 7.51 32.93 -28.89
C LEU A 64 6.48 33.83 -28.19
N ARG A 65 5.48 33.26 -27.54
CA ARG A 65 4.47 33.98 -26.74
C ARG A 65 4.97 34.46 -25.38
N ALA A 66 6.13 33.99 -24.93
CA ALA A 66 6.69 34.28 -23.61
C ALA A 66 8.02 35.04 -23.71
N LEU A 67 8.16 35.92 -24.70
CA LEU A 67 9.38 36.70 -24.90
C LEU A 67 9.32 38.00 -24.08
N PRO A 68 10.47 38.46 -23.54
CA PRO A 68 10.55 39.77 -22.90
C PRO A 68 10.29 40.88 -23.92
N GLU A 69 9.74 42.00 -23.44
CA GLU A 69 9.40 43.17 -24.26
C GLU A 69 10.63 43.83 -24.91
N ARG A 70 11.81 43.72 -24.27
CA ARG A 70 13.08 44.25 -24.78
C ARG A 70 14.08 43.14 -25.08
N LEU A 71 14.67 43.21 -26.28
CA LEU A 71 15.73 42.30 -26.72
C LEU A 71 17.12 42.94 -26.49
N PRO A 72 18.17 42.12 -26.24
CA PRO A 72 19.52 42.64 -26.09
C PRO A 72 20.03 43.36 -27.34
N ASP A 73 20.99 44.26 -27.14
CA ASP A 73 21.52 45.15 -28.18
C ASP A 73 21.88 44.39 -29.50
N PRO A 74 21.30 44.82 -30.65
CA PRO A 74 21.69 44.41 -31.99
C PRO A 74 23.21 44.27 -32.21
N ALA A 75 23.98 45.26 -31.78
CA ALA A 75 25.36 45.43 -32.19
C ALA A 75 26.24 44.34 -31.58
N LEU A 76 26.08 44.09 -30.27
CA LEU A 76 26.77 43.03 -29.57
C LEU A 76 26.43 41.64 -30.13
N THR A 77 25.15 41.38 -30.41
CA THR A 77 24.75 40.06 -30.94
C THR A 77 25.27 39.77 -32.35
N THR A 78 25.43 40.82 -33.16
CA THR A 78 26.01 40.76 -34.51
C THR A 78 27.53 40.58 -34.45
N ALA A 79 28.22 41.29 -33.57
CA ALA A 79 29.65 41.13 -33.35
C ALA A 79 30.00 39.70 -32.91
N LEU A 80 29.26 39.17 -31.93
CA LEU A 80 29.47 37.80 -31.46
C LEU A 80 29.17 36.75 -32.53
N ALA A 81 28.17 36.97 -33.40
CA ALA A 81 27.81 36.01 -34.43
C ALA A 81 28.97 35.67 -35.39
N LYS A 82 29.88 36.61 -35.63
CA LYS A 82 31.06 36.45 -36.49
C LYS A 82 32.17 35.60 -35.84
N LEU A 83 32.11 35.42 -34.53
CA LEU A 83 33.11 34.67 -33.78
C LEU A 83 32.83 33.16 -33.79
N HIS A 84 33.91 32.38 -33.72
CA HIS A 84 33.82 30.94 -33.57
C HIS A 84 33.11 30.56 -32.24
N PRO A 85 32.30 29.48 -32.19
CA PRO A 85 31.49 29.11 -31.01
C PRO A 85 32.23 29.11 -29.67
N HIS A 86 33.47 28.61 -29.60
CA HIS A 86 34.25 28.61 -28.35
C HIS A 86 34.70 30.02 -27.92
N VAL A 87 34.98 30.92 -28.86
CA VAL A 87 35.32 32.33 -28.58
C VAL A 87 34.10 33.07 -28.06
N ARG A 88 32.90 32.81 -28.62
CA ARG A 88 31.64 33.34 -28.09
C ARG A 88 31.40 32.91 -26.65
N VAL A 89 31.64 31.64 -26.33
CA VAL A 89 31.47 31.14 -24.96
C VAL A 89 32.46 31.84 -24.01
N ALA A 90 33.74 31.90 -24.38
CA ALA A 90 34.76 32.57 -23.58
C ALA A 90 34.40 34.04 -23.34
N TYR A 91 33.96 34.76 -24.38
CA TYR A 91 33.53 36.15 -24.29
C TYR A 91 32.35 36.33 -23.34
N VAL A 92 31.31 35.50 -23.47
CA VAL A 92 30.11 35.60 -22.64
C VAL A 92 30.44 35.29 -21.17
N LEU A 93 31.24 34.26 -20.90
CA LEU A 93 31.62 33.93 -19.52
C LEU A 93 32.48 35.02 -18.88
N ARG A 94 33.41 35.61 -19.66
CA ARG A 94 34.34 36.62 -19.15
C ARG A 94 33.72 38.00 -19.00
N HIS A 95 32.98 38.47 -20.01
CA HIS A 95 32.54 39.88 -20.11
C HIS A 95 31.07 40.08 -19.75
N VAL A 96 30.20 39.09 -20.01
CA VAL A 96 28.76 39.17 -19.70
C VAL A 96 28.47 38.62 -18.30
N GLU A 97 28.97 37.41 -17.99
CA GLU A 97 28.78 36.76 -16.69
C GLU A 97 29.88 37.15 -15.67
N ARG A 98 30.92 37.88 -16.10
CA ARG A 98 32.02 38.43 -15.27
C ARG A 98 32.78 37.37 -14.46
N LEU A 99 32.94 36.17 -15.00
CA LEU A 99 33.73 35.13 -14.34
C LEU A 99 35.24 35.44 -14.36
N PRO A 100 35.98 35.00 -13.33
CA PRO A 100 37.43 35.13 -13.30
C PRO A 100 38.09 34.22 -14.34
N ARG A 101 39.32 34.57 -14.76
CA ARG A 101 40.02 33.87 -15.86
C ARG A 101 40.15 32.36 -15.64
N TYR A 102 40.47 31.92 -14.42
CA TYR A 102 40.57 30.50 -14.08
C TYR A 102 39.24 29.76 -14.27
N ALA A 103 38.12 30.35 -13.83
CA ALA A 103 36.80 29.72 -13.97
C ALA A 103 36.33 29.66 -15.43
N VAL A 104 36.73 30.62 -16.27
CA VAL A 104 36.48 30.57 -17.71
C VAL A 104 37.30 29.44 -18.34
N HIS A 105 38.57 29.30 -17.96
CA HIS A 105 39.45 28.24 -18.43
C HIS A 105 38.86 26.85 -18.11
N ASP A 106 38.50 26.60 -16.85
CA ASP A 106 37.96 25.31 -16.41
C ASP A 106 36.65 24.96 -17.13
N GLN A 107 35.79 25.96 -17.33
CA GLN A 107 34.53 25.76 -18.05
C GLN A 107 34.76 25.41 -19.53
N LEU A 108 35.78 25.97 -20.17
CA LEU A 108 36.15 25.63 -21.56
C LEU A 108 36.76 24.23 -21.66
N VAL A 109 37.55 23.81 -20.67
CA VAL A 109 38.07 22.44 -20.55
C VAL A 109 36.90 21.45 -20.43
N GLU A 110 35.92 21.71 -19.55
CA GLU A 110 34.73 20.85 -19.37
C GLU A 110 33.84 20.77 -20.63
N LEU A 111 33.92 21.79 -21.49
CA LEU A 111 33.25 21.81 -22.79
C LEU A 111 34.03 21.07 -23.89
N GLY A 112 35.23 20.56 -23.59
CA GLY A 112 36.09 19.84 -24.54
C GLY A 112 36.80 20.75 -25.54
N VAL A 113 37.05 22.01 -25.19
CA VAL A 113 37.79 22.94 -26.06
C VAL A 113 39.27 22.59 -26.03
N ARG A 114 39.83 22.18 -27.17
CA ARG A 114 41.22 21.70 -27.30
C ARG A 114 42.28 22.73 -26.87
N ASN A 115 42.04 24.02 -27.09
CA ASN A 115 42.94 25.10 -26.66
C ASN A 115 42.13 26.24 -25.98
N PRO A 116 41.91 26.16 -24.66
CA PRO A 116 41.13 27.16 -23.92
C PRO A 116 41.76 28.57 -23.97
N TRP A 117 43.09 28.65 -23.86
CA TRP A 117 43.82 29.92 -23.82
C TRP A 117 43.75 30.70 -25.14
N SER A 118 43.78 30.01 -26.30
CA SER A 118 43.58 30.70 -27.58
C SER A 118 42.18 31.29 -27.70
N ALA A 119 41.15 30.55 -27.26
CA ALA A 119 39.77 31.02 -27.25
C ALA A 119 39.56 32.22 -26.30
N MET A 120 40.23 32.22 -25.15
CA MET A 120 40.19 33.33 -24.19
C MET A 120 40.92 34.57 -24.72
N ARG A 121 42.12 34.42 -25.32
CA ARG A 121 42.84 35.54 -25.94
C ARG A 121 42.04 36.16 -27.10
N ALA A 122 41.46 35.32 -27.95
CA ALA A 122 40.60 35.77 -29.04
C ALA A 122 39.35 36.50 -28.51
N ALA A 123 38.80 36.09 -27.36
CA ALA A 123 37.67 36.77 -26.73
C ALA A 123 38.07 38.12 -26.09
N ASP A 124 39.23 38.21 -25.45
CA ASP A 124 39.76 39.45 -24.87
C ASP A 124 40.12 40.49 -25.95
N ALA A 125 40.49 40.06 -27.15
CA ALA A 125 40.78 40.94 -28.29
C ALA A 125 39.52 41.57 -28.93
N VAL A 126 38.33 41.05 -28.65
CA VAL A 126 37.08 41.58 -29.19
C VAL A 126 36.68 42.84 -28.43
N ARG A 127 36.86 44.00 -29.05
CA ARG A 127 36.36 45.27 -28.52
C ARG A 127 34.83 45.31 -28.63
N PRO A 128 34.09 45.50 -27.52
CA PRO A 128 32.65 45.69 -27.59
C PRO A 128 32.33 46.99 -28.35
N PRO A 129 31.24 47.04 -29.14
CA PRO A 129 30.69 48.33 -29.57
C PRO A 129 30.36 49.16 -28.32
N ALA A 130 30.46 50.50 -28.41
CA ALA A 130 30.17 51.43 -27.31
C ALA A 130 28.67 51.40 -26.94
N ALA A 131 28.24 50.30 -26.34
CA ALA A 131 26.90 50.10 -25.83
C ALA A 131 26.89 50.53 -24.36
N ARG A 132 25.92 51.38 -24.00
CA ARG A 132 25.50 51.54 -22.61
C ARG A 132 25.35 50.14 -22.00
N ARG A 133 25.92 49.95 -20.80
CA ARG A 133 26.04 48.71 -20.03
C ARG A 133 25.07 47.61 -20.52
N PRO A 134 25.53 46.39 -20.85
CA PRO A 134 24.64 45.33 -21.29
C PRO A 134 23.55 45.11 -20.24
N GLU A 135 22.35 45.58 -20.54
CA GLU A 135 21.19 45.44 -19.66
C GLU A 135 20.96 43.94 -19.48
N ARG A 136 21.16 43.48 -18.24
CA ARG A 136 20.78 42.11 -17.88
C ARG A 136 19.30 41.98 -18.17
N PHE A 137 18.88 40.80 -18.61
CA PHE A 137 17.46 40.44 -18.59
C PHE A 137 16.93 40.75 -17.19
N GLU A 138 15.97 41.66 -17.07
CA GLU A 138 15.21 41.74 -15.83
C GLU A 138 14.63 40.34 -15.58
N PRO A 139 14.78 39.79 -14.37
CA PRO A 139 14.24 38.49 -14.03
C PRO A 139 12.72 38.60 -13.90
N ALA A 140 12.02 38.82 -15.01
CA ALA A 140 10.60 38.55 -15.09
C ALA A 140 10.42 37.06 -14.76
N GLN A 141 9.72 36.75 -13.67
CA GLN A 141 9.42 35.39 -13.22
C GLN A 141 8.45 34.70 -14.20
N LEU A 142 8.92 34.45 -15.41
CA LEU A 142 8.14 33.83 -16.46
C LEU A 142 8.22 32.32 -16.26
N ARG A 143 7.12 31.74 -15.76
CA ARG A 143 6.97 30.30 -15.50
C ARG A 143 7.49 29.46 -16.69
N PRO A 144 8.18 28.33 -16.44
CA PRO A 144 8.66 27.47 -17.51
C PRO A 144 7.50 27.04 -18.40
N VAL A 145 7.67 27.17 -19.72
CA VAL A 145 6.61 26.88 -20.68
C VAL A 145 6.35 25.37 -20.66
N ARG A 146 5.24 24.95 -20.06
CA ARG A 146 4.77 23.56 -20.09
C ARG A 146 4.37 23.21 -21.53
N THR A 147 5.18 22.41 -22.19
CA THR A 147 4.81 21.82 -23.48
C THR A 147 3.64 20.87 -23.25
N ARG A 148 2.47 21.15 -23.83
CA ARG A 148 1.40 20.16 -23.97
C ARG A 148 1.95 19.00 -24.79
N SER A 149 1.83 17.79 -24.26
CA SER A 149 2.23 16.57 -24.94
C SER A 149 1.43 16.40 -26.22
N MET A 150 2.05 16.01 -27.34
CA MET A 150 1.35 15.66 -28.60
C MET A 150 0.84 14.21 -28.62
N VAL A 151 1.02 13.47 -27.52
CA VAL A 151 0.47 12.12 -27.29
C VAL A 151 -1.04 11.99 -27.59
N PRO A 152 -1.93 12.97 -27.29
CA PRO A 152 -3.37 12.80 -27.56
C PRO A 152 -3.73 12.84 -29.06
N LEU A 153 -2.94 13.51 -29.91
CA LEU A 153 -3.21 13.56 -31.36
C LEU A 153 -2.74 12.30 -32.08
N VAL A 154 -1.61 11.72 -31.65
CA VAL A 154 -1.11 10.44 -32.18
C VAL A 154 -2.01 9.29 -31.76
N THR A 155 -2.59 9.33 -30.55
CA THR A 155 -3.57 8.33 -30.10
C THR A 155 -4.89 8.45 -30.87
N ALA A 156 -5.36 9.66 -31.18
CA ALA A 156 -6.57 9.84 -31.99
C ALA A 156 -6.42 9.26 -33.41
N ALA A 157 -5.30 9.50 -34.09
CA ALA A 157 -5.05 8.95 -35.42
C ALA A 157 -4.88 7.41 -35.43
N LEU A 158 -4.26 6.86 -34.37
CA LEU A 158 -4.17 5.40 -34.18
C LEU A 158 -5.54 4.79 -33.87
N LEU A 159 -6.42 5.50 -33.16
CA LEU A 159 -7.77 5.04 -32.85
C LEU A 159 -8.68 5.01 -34.09
N THR A 160 -8.59 5.99 -34.99
CA THR A 160 -9.35 5.96 -36.25
C THR A 160 -8.85 4.87 -37.19
N ALA A 161 -7.54 4.67 -37.32
CA ALA A 161 -6.99 3.55 -38.09
C ALA A 161 -7.37 2.19 -37.47
N ALA A 162 -7.39 2.09 -36.14
CA ALA A 162 -7.84 0.89 -35.42
C ALA A 162 -9.34 0.63 -35.57
N LEU A 163 -10.18 1.68 -35.70
CA LEU A 163 -11.62 1.53 -35.93
C LEU A 163 -11.93 1.02 -37.34
N VAL A 164 -11.22 1.53 -38.36
CA VAL A 164 -11.34 1.05 -39.75
C VAL A 164 -10.83 -0.39 -39.86
N ALA A 165 -9.73 -0.73 -39.18
CA ALA A 165 -9.26 -2.11 -39.09
C ALA A 165 -10.21 -3.03 -38.31
N ALA A 166 -10.86 -2.53 -37.25
CA ALA A 166 -11.86 -3.28 -36.49
C ALA A 166 -13.14 -3.55 -37.31
N LEU A 167 -13.54 -2.65 -38.20
CA LEU A 167 -14.68 -2.88 -39.11
C LEU A 167 -14.39 -4.00 -40.14
N VAL A 168 -13.14 -4.11 -40.61
CA VAL A 168 -12.73 -5.16 -41.56
C VAL A 168 -12.48 -6.50 -40.86
N VAL A 169 -12.06 -6.48 -39.59
CA VAL A 169 -11.84 -7.69 -38.78
C VAL A 169 -13.15 -8.24 -38.17
N THR A 170 -14.18 -7.42 -37.99
CA THR A 170 -15.46 -7.90 -37.41
C THR A 170 -16.28 -8.77 -38.37
N GLU A 171 -15.94 -8.85 -39.67
CA GLU A 171 -16.47 -9.87 -40.58
C GLU A 171 -15.65 -11.18 -40.59
N ARG A 172 -14.49 -11.23 -39.92
CA ARG A 172 -13.71 -12.44 -39.69
C ARG A 172 -13.34 -12.55 -38.22
N GLY A 173 -14.28 -13.07 -37.44
CA GLY A 173 -14.13 -13.26 -36.00
C GLY A 173 -12.87 -14.03 -35.62
N GLU A 174 -11.92 -13.32 -35.00
CA GLU A 174 -10.93 -13.91 -34.12
C GLU A 174 -10.99 -13.20 -32.76
N GLU A 175 -11.44 -13.95 -31.76
CA GLU A 175 -11.42 -13.54 -30.36
C GLU A 175 -9.98 -13.23 -29.93
N ARG A 176 -9.71 -12.00 -29.49
CA ARG A 176 -8.44 -11.67 -28.82
C ARG A 176 -8.37 -12.45 -27.50
N ARG A 177 -7.69 -13.58 -27.53
CA ARG A 177 -7.37 -14.41 -26.37
C ARG A 177 -6.49 -13.59 -25.41
N GLU A 178 -7.02 -13.24 -24.24
CA GLU A 178 -6.17 -12.73 -23.15
C GLU A 178 -5.07 -13.76 -22.87
N PRO A 179 -3.82 -13.34 -22.63
CA PRO A 179 -2.75 -14.28 -22.32
C PRO A 179 -3.13 -15.12 -21.10
N PRO A 180 -2.90 -16.45 -21.13
CA PRO A 180 -3.36 -17.34 -20.06
C PRO A 180 -2.73 -16.95 -18.73
N LEU A 181 -3.50 -17.12 -17.64
CA LEU A 181 -3.01 -16.87 -16.29
C LEU A 181 -1.82 -17.79 -16.01
N ARG A 182 -0.64 -17.20 -15.77
CA ARG A 182 0.57 -17.95 -15.47
C ARG A 182 0.64 -18.23 -13.98
N LEU A 183 0.55 -19.51 -13.60
CA LEU A 183 0.85 -19.92 -12.24
C LEU A 183 2.37 -20.03 -12.04
N VAL A 184 2.85 -19.39 -10.97
CA VAL A 184 4.25 -19.42 -10.53
C VAL A 184 4.33 -20.04 -9.14
N SER A 185 5.46 -20.63 -8.79
CA SER A 185 5.75 -21.12 -7.44
C SER A 185 7.06 -20.51 -6.99
N ALA A 186 7.20 -20.27 -5.68
CA ALA A 186 8.51 -20.03 -5.11
C ALA A 186 9.37 -21.30 -5.22
N GLU A 187 10.69 -21.13 -5.28
CA GLU A 187 11.62 -22.24 -5.17
C GLU A 187 11.48 -22.91 -3.79
N PRO A 188 11.60 -24.25 -3.70
CA PRO A 188 11.73 -24.92 -2.42
C PRO A 188 12.86 -24.31 -1.59
N GLY A 189 12.58 -23.95 -0.33
CA GLY A 189 13.58 -23.33 0.57
C GLY A 189 13.88 -21.85 0.30
N ALA A 190 13.16 -21.15 -0.59
CA ALA A 190 13.40 -19.72 -0.86
C ALA A 190 13.37 -18.84 0.40
N TRP A 191 12.58 -19.23 1.40
CA TRP A 191 12.46 -18.54 2.69
C TRP A 191 13.66 -18.73 3.63
N GLU A 192 14.53 -19.72 3.39
CA GLU A 192 15.69 -20.00 4.24
C GLU A 192 16.78 -18.94 4.08
N ARG A 193 16.94 -18.43 2.85
CA ARG A 193 17.92 -17.41 2.48
C ARG A 193 17.31 -16.02 2.26
N GLY A 194 16.00 -15.91 2.35
CA GLY A 194 15.24 -14.71 2.00
C GLY A 194 14.26 -14.25 3.09
N ALA A 195 13.42 -13.28 2.74
CA ALA A 195 12.38 -12.80 3.64
C ALA A 195 11.26 -13.85 3.78
N ARG A 196 10.84 -14.11 5.02
CA ARG A 196 9.70 -14.99 5.35
C ARG A 196 8.37 -14.31 5.01
N THR A 197 8.05 -14.28 3.73
CA THR A 197 6.85 -13.66 3.15
C THR A 197 5.99 -14.71 2.44
N LEU A 198 4.74 -14.39 2.10
CA LEU A 198 3.90 -15.29 1.31
C LEU A 198 4.50 -15.59 -0.06
N ASP A 199 5.21 -14.64 -0.67
CA ASP A 199 5.86 -14.84 -1.98
C ASP A 199 6.96 -15.90 -1.93
N ALA A 200 7.48 -16.22 -0.74
CA ALA A 200 8.47 -17.27 -0.52
C ALA A 200 7.85 -18.65 -0.22
N TRP A 201 6.52 -18.80 -0.27
CA TRP A 201 5.85 -20.08 -0.08
C TRP A 201 5.99 -20.96 -1.35
N PRO A 202 6.57 -22.16 -1.24
CA PRO A 202 6.60 -23.09 -2.36
C PRO A 202 5.22 -23.73 -2.54
N ALA A 203 4.90 -24.12 -3.76
CA ALA A 203 3.77 -25.00 -4.04
C ALA A 203 4.01 -26.36 -3.37
N ARG A 204 3.03 -26.82 -2.59
CA ARG A 204 3.05 -28.12 -1.89
C ARG A 204 1.87 -29.00 -2.31
N GLY A 205 1.95 -30.29 -2.01
CA GLY A 205 0.93 -31.28 -2.34
C GLY A 205 1.27 -32.11 -3.58
N ASP A 206 0.69 -33.31 -3.62
CA ASP A 206 0.90 -34.35 -4.62
C ASP A 206 0.46 -33.95 -6.04
N LEU A 207 -0.50 -33.03 -6.18
CA LEU A 207 -1.00 -32.53 -7.47
C LEU A 207 -0.28 -31.29 -7.96
N ALA A 208 0.71 -30.76 -7.23
CA ALA A 208 1.44 -29.54 -7.62
C ALA A 208 2.23 -29.70 -8.93
N ARG A 209 2.56 -30.93 -9.31
CA ARG A 209 3.24 -31.26 -10.58
C ARG A 209 2.29 -31.74 -11.67
N ASP A 210 1.01 -31.96 -11.35
CA ASP A 210 -0.01 -32.33 -12.33
C ASP A 210 -0.38 -31.12 -13.18
N ARG A 211 0.19 -31.08 -14.40
CA ARG A 211 -0.01 -29.97 -15.33
C ARG A 211 -1.45 -29.80 -15.77
N ALA A 212 -2.22 -30.89 -15.87
CA ALA A 212 -3.62 -30.81 -16.29
C ALA A 212 -4.47 -30.18 -15.18
N PHE A 213 -4.27 -30.64 -13.93
CA PHE A 213 -4.96 -30.09 -12.77
C PHE A 213 -4.62 -28.62 -12.52
N VAL A 214 -3.32 -28.28 -12.53
CA VAL A 214 -2.84 -26.91 -12.31
C VAL A 214 -3.31 -25.96 -13.41
N ARG A 215 -3.33 -26.41 -14.67
CA ARG A 215 -3.88 -25.61 -15.79
C ARG A 215 -5.38 -25.39 -15.64
N GLY A 216 -6.14 -26.43 -15.30
CA GLY A 216 -7.59 -26.30 -15.05
C GLY A 216 -7.89 -25.30 -13.92
N ALA A 217 -7.08 -25.29 -12.86
CA ALA A 217 -7.20 -24.30 -11.79
C ALA A 217 -6.90 -22.87 -12.27
N ALA A 218 -5.86 -22.68 -13.08
CA ALA A 218 -5.50 -21.39 -13.66
C ALA A 218 -6.60 -20.86 -14.59
N ASP A 219 -7.11 -21.71 -15.48
CA ASP A 219 -8.15 -21.38 -16.46
C ASP A 219 -9.47 -21.03 -15.75
N ALA A 220 -9.82 -21.75 -14.68
CA ALA A 220 -10.98 -21.44 -13.86
C ALA A 220 -10.87 -20.04 -13.23
N TRP A 221 -9.69 -19.66 -12.73
CA TRP A 221 -9.50 -18.34 -12.13
C TRP A 221 -9.41 -17.20 -13.15
N ALA A 222 -8.79 -17.45 -14.30
CA ALA A 222 -8.81 -16.51 -15.43
C ALA A 222 -10.24 -16.26 -15.94
N SER A 223 -11.10 -17.29 -15.88
CA SER A 223 -12.50 -17.21 -16.32
C SER A 223 -13.46 -16.64 -15.26
N ALA A 224 -12.99 -16.33 -14.06
CA ALA A 224 -13.84 -15.78 -13.00
C ALA A 224 -14.45 -14.42 -13.41
N PRO A 225 -15.57 -13.98 -12.78
CA PRO A 225 -16.17 -12.67 -13.05
C PRO A 225 -15.16 -11.53 -12.83
N ALA A 226 -15.30 -10.42 -13.55
CA ALA A 226 -14.30 -9.34 -13.63
C ALA A 226 -13.74 -8.88 -12.26
N GLY A 227 -14.58 -8.75 -11.22
CA GLY A 227 -14.14 -8.34 -9.88
C GLY A 227 -13.30 -9.38 -9.12
N ARG A 228 -13.31 -10.64 -9.55
CA ARG A 228 -12.60 -11.78 -8.93
C ARG A 228 -11.56 -12.43 -9.84
N ARG A 229 -11.52 -12.02 -11.12
CA ARG A 229 -10.57 -12.49 -12.13
C ARG A 229 -9.13 -12.19 -11.72
N ALA A 230 -8.26 -13.16 -11.97
CA ALA A 230 -6.82 -12.97 -11.91
C ALA A 230 -6.25 -12.79 -13.32
N THR A 231 -5.26 -11.90 -13.44
CA THR A 231 -4.59 -11.58 -14.71
C THR A 231 -3.08 -11.65 -14.55
N GLY A 232 -2.34 -12.00 -15.61
CA GLY A 232 -0.88 -12.01 -15.58
C GLY A 232 -0.32 -13.22 -14.82
N ALA A 233 0.27 -13.00 -13.64
CA ALA A 233 0.85 -14.07 -12.83
C ALA A 233 0.14 -14.20 -11.48
N ALA A 234 -0.08 -15.44 -11.05
CA ALA A 234 -0.58 -15.79 -9.73
C ALA A 234 0.29 -16.90 -9.12
N GLN A 235 0.42 -16.91 -7.80
CA GLN A 235 1.25 -17.87 -7.08
C GLN A 235 0.44 -19.13 -6.74
N LEU A 236 0.97 -20.31 -7.03
CA LEU A 236 0.44 -21.58 -6.54
C LEU A 236 1.01 -21.84 -5.13
N LEU A 237 0.14 -22.00 -4.13
CA LEU A 237 0.52 -22.27 -2.74
C LEU A 237 0.37 -23.74 -2.37
N TYR A 238 -0.66 -24.39 -2.91
CA TYR A 238 -0.94 -25.80 -2.68
C TYR A 238 -1.73 -26.39 -3.85
N ALA A 239 -1.43 -27.63 -4.23
CA ALA A 239 -2.26 -28.43 -5.10
C ALA A 239 -2.12 -29.89 -4.67
N GLY A 240 -3.19 -30.45 -4.13
CA GLY A 240 -3.19 -31.81 -3.59
C GLY A 240 -4.56 -32.25 -3.10
N ARG A 241 -4.60 -33.33 -2.32
CA ARG A 241 -5.86 -33.89 -1.81
C ARG A 241 -6.13 -33.50 -0.35
N ALA A 242 -7.03 -32.54 -0.13
CA ALA A 242 -7.46 -32.15 1.21
C ALA A 242 -8.72 -32.93 1.62
N GLY A 243 -8.55 -33.95 2.47
CA GLY A 243 -9.68 -34.81 2.87
C GLY A 243 -10.16 -35.73 1.75
N GLY A 244 -9.25 -36.18 0.89
CA GLY A 244 -9.52 -37.07 -0.25
C GLY A 244 -9.95 -36.34 -1.52
N ALA A 245 -10.42 -35.08 -1.44
CA ALA A 245 -10.83 -34.30 -2.59
C ALA A 245 -9.66 -33.47 -3.18
N PRO A 246 -9.49 -33.44 -4.51
CA PRO A 246 -8.48 -32.62 -5.16
C PRO A 246 -8.79 -31.13 -5.01
N LEU A 247 -7.79 -30.36 -4.60
CA LEU A 247 -7.89 -28.93 -4.33
C LEU A 247 -6.61 -28.20 -4.74
N ALA A 248 -6.75 -27.04 -5.38
CA ALA A 248 -5.67 -26.08 -5.58
C ALA A 248 -5.94 -24.77 -4.83
N LEU A 249 -4.92 -24.22 -4.21
CA LEU A 249 -4.93 -22.92 -3.55
C LEU A 249 -3.93 -22.01 -4.26
N MET A 250 -4.44 -20.90 -4.79
CA MET A 250 -3.67 -19.92 -5.54
C MET A 250 -3.82 -18.52 -4.92
N ARG A 251 -2.84 -17.65 -5.16
CA ARG A 251 -2.78 -16.29 -4.61
C ARG A 251 -2.43 -15.25 -5.67
N GLN A 252 -3.05 -14.07 -5.57
CA GLN A 252 -2.63 -12.87 -6.28
C GLN A 252 -2.86 -11.65 -5.39
N GLY A 253 -1.78 -11.08 -4.85
CA GLY A 253 -1.84 -10.04 -3.82
C GLY A 253 -2.54 -10.54 -2.55
N GLY A 254 -3.46 -9.77 -1.99
CA GLY A 254 -4.25 -10.18 -0.81
C GLY A 254 -5.38 -11.20 -1.07
N ARG A 255 -5.58 -11.64 -2.31
CA ARG A 255 -6.67 -12.56 -2.71
C ARG A 255 -6.20 -14.00 -2.75
N LEU A 256 -7.05 -14.90 -2.25
CA LEU A 256 -6.89 -16.35 -2.36
C LEU A 256 -8.01 -16.93 -3.22
N ALA A 257 -7.62 -17.84 -4.12
CA ALA A 257 -8.54 -18.63 -4.92
C ALA A 257 -8.40 -20.11 -4.55
N ARG A 258 -9.51 -20.71 -4.14
CA ARG A 258 -9.63 -22.13 -3.83
C ARG A 258 -10.39 -22.81 -4.96
N TYR A 259 -9.69 -23.65 -5.70
CA TYR A 259 -10.22 -24.42 -6.81
C TYR A 259 -10.43 -25.87 -6.38
N THR A 260 -11.59 -26.39 -6.71
CA THR A 260 -11.90 -27.83 -6.78
C THR A 260 -12.44 -28.08 -8.18
N PRO A 261 -12.34 -29.29 -8.76
CA PRO A 261 -12.96 -29.58 -10.04
C PRO A 261 -14.42 -29.12 -10.09
N GLY A 262 -14.75 -28.24 -11.04
CA GLY A 262 -16.09 -27.66 -11.20
C GLY A 262 -16.45 -26.49 -10.28
N SER A 263 -15.58 -26.03 -9.38
CA SER A 263 -15.87 -24.90 -8.47
C SER A 263 -14.64 -24.05 -8.13
N LEU A 264 -14.82 -22.73 -8.15
CA LEU A 264 -13.81 -21.77 -7.73
C LEU A 264 -14.39 -20.80 -6.71
N THR A 265 -13.74 -20.67 -5.56
CA THR A 265 -14.06 -19.66 -4.55
C THR A 265 -12.92 -18.67 -4.44
N VAL A 266 -13.19 -17.37 -4.65
CA VAL A 266 -12.19 -16.30 -4.51
C VAL A 266 -12.57 -15.39 -3.34
N VAL A 267 -11.64 -15.15 -2.43
CA VAL A 267 -11.84 -14.39 -1.18
C VAL A 267 -10.64 -13.50 -0.88
N ASP A 268 -10.90 -12.37 -0.23
CA ASP A 268 -9.86 -11.54 0.37
C ASP A 268 -9.37 -12.19 1.67
N ALA A 269 -8.07 -12.44 1.75
CA ALA A 269 -7.44 -13.11 2.89
C ALA A 269 -6.25 -12.34 3.47
N GLY A 270 -5.84 -11.24 2.82
CA GLY A 270 -4.68 -10.45 3.20
C GLY A 270 -3.34 -11.17 3.02
N GLU A 271 -2.26 -10.51 3.44
CA GLU A 271 -0.88 -10.88 3.10
C GLU A 271 -0.06 -11.42 4.28
N GLY A 272 -0.73 -11.79 5.38
CA GLY A 272 -0.09 -12.33 6.58
C GLY A 272 0.81 -13.54 6.26
N PRO A 273 2.13 -13.47 6.53
CA PRO A 273 3.09 -14.46 6.06
C PRO A 273 3.02 -15.80 6.79
N SER A 274 2.49 -15.82 8.02
CA SER A 274 2.37 -17.03 8.86
C SER A 274 0.98 -17.22 9.43
N ALA A 275 -0.04 -16.70 8.74
CA ALA A 275 -1.44 -16.94 9.10
C ALA A 275 -1.92 -18.21 8.37
N PRO A 276 -2.23 -19.31 9.09
CA PRO A 276 -2.67 -20.57 8.49
C PRO A 276 -3.89 -20.37 7.59
N ILE A 277 -3.86 -20.97 6.40
CA ILE A 277 -4.92 -20.81 5.40
C ILE A 277 -5.87 -22.00 5.47
N ALA A 278 -7.17 -21.74 5.58
CA ALA A 278 -8.18 -22.80 5.63
C ALA A 278 -8.34 -23.46 4.26
N LEU A 279 -8.23 -24.79 4.21
CA LEU A 279 -8.49 -25.59 2.99
C LEU A 279 -9.91 -26.17 2.96
N GLY A 280 -10.56 -26.23 4.13
CA GLY A 280 -11.86 -26.87 4.35
C GLY A 280 -11.71 -28.16 5.18
N GLY A 281 -12.83 -28.66 5.73
CA GLY A 281 -12.86 -29.88 6.54
C GLY A 281 -11.97 -29.83 7.80
N GLY A 282 -11.72 -28.63 8.35
CA GLY A 282 -10.86 -28.41 9.52
C GLY A 282 -9.36 -28.51 9.24
N ARG A 283 -8.92 -28.50 7.97
CA ARG A 283 -7.51 -28.57 7.60
C ARG A 283 -6.95 -27.20 7.22
N TYR A 284 -5.70 -26.97 7.59
CA TYR A 284 -5.03 -25.68 7.41
C TYR A 284 -3.65 -25.86 6.76
N LEU A 285 -3.33 -25.01 5.80
CA LEU A 285 -1.99 -24.91 5.22
C LEU A 285 -1.14 -23.97 6.07
N LEU A 286 -0.03 -24.48 6.59
CA LEU A 286 0.91 -23.75 7.46
C LEU A 286 2.03 -23.10 6.66
N ALA A 287 2.69 -22.08 7.23
CA ALA A 287 3.89 -21.54 6.61
C ALA A 287 5.00 -22.59 6.63
N PRO A 288 5.88 -22.61 5.61
CA PRO A 288 6.92 -23.64 5.53
C PRO A 288 7.98 -23.53 6.63
N TRP A 289 8.09 -22.38 7.30
CA TRP A 289 9.00 -22.15 8.42
C TRP A 289 8.32 -22.24 9.80
N ASP A 290 7.02 -22.55 9.85
CA ASP A 290 6.32 -22.67 11.11
C ASP A 290 6.80 -23.94 11.85
N PRO A 291 6.99 -23.87 13.18
CA PRO A 291 7.29 -25.07 13.97
C PRO A 291 6.10 -26.05 13.93
N PRO A 292 6.32 -27.34 14.21
CA PRO A 292 5.26 -28.34 14.22
C PRO A 292 4.08 -27.93 15.12
N PRO A 293 2.83 -27.98 14.60
CA PRO A 293 1.68 -27.57 15.37
C PRO A 293 1.37 -28.56 16.49
N THR A 294 0.73 -28.05 17.54
CA THR A 294 0.16 -28.87 18.61
C THR A 294 -1.31 -28.55 18.80
N THR A 295 -2.11 -29.54 19.18
CA THR A 295 -3.48 -29.34 19.68
C THR A 295 -3.50 -28.33 20.83
N PRO A 296 -4.65 -27.75 21.19
CA PRO A 296 -4.75 -26.78 22.27
C PRO A 296 -4.26 -27.36 23.62
N THR A 297 -4.35 -28.68 23.81
CA THR A 297 -3.86 -29.42 24.99
C THR A 297 -2.37 -29.80 24.91
N GLY A 298 -1.67 -29.50 23.82
CA GLY A 298 -0.23 -29.73 23.66
C GLY A 298 0.17 -31.04 22.99
N LYS A 299 -0.76 -31.90 22.60
CA LYS A 299 -0.44 -33.09 21.78
C LYS A 299 0.00 -32.67 20.38
N ARG A 300 0.98 -33.34 19.78
CA ARG A 300 1.41 -33.07 18.39
C ARG A 300 0.23 -33.25 17.44
N LEU A 301 0.03 -32.28 16.55
CA LEU A 301 -0.94 -32.36 15.47
C LEU A 301 -0.18 -32.81 14.21
N ALA A 302 -0.64 -33.90 13.58
CA ALA A 302 0.01 -34.40 12.37
C ALA A 302 -0.05 -33.35 11.25
N VAL A 303 1.00 -33.30 10.44
CA VAL A 303 1.12 -32.42 9.27
C VAL A 303 1.68 -33.24 8.13
N ASP A 304 1.06 -33.12 6.97
CA ASP A 304 1.47 -33.76 5.74
C ASP A 304 1.46 -32.72 4.61
N ASP A 305 2.55 -32.60 3.86
CA ASP A 305 2.75 -31.54 2.85
C ASP A 305 2.42 -30.10 3.34
N GLY A 306 2.70 -29.82 4.62
CA GLY A 306 2.40 -28.53 5.26
C GLY A 306 0.92 -28.32 5.59
N VAL A 307 0.07 -29.33 5.38
CA VAL A 307 -1.36 -29.33 5.73
C VAL A 307 -1.57 -30.07 7.04
N THR A 308 -2.28 -29.45 7.98
CA THR A 308 -2.62 -30.10 9.24
C THR A 308 -3.62 -31.24 9.04
N ALA A 309 -3.55 -32.25 9.91
CA ALA A 309 -4.70 -33.10 10.20
C ALA A 309 -5.90 -32.23 10.65
N PRO A 310 -7.15 -32.73 10.55
CA PRO A 310 -8.33 -31.97 10.94
C PRO A 310 -8.23 -31.43 12.38
N ALA A 311 -8.26 -30.11 12.51
CA ALA A 311 -8.37 -29.41 13.77
C ALA A 311 -9.76 -28.80 13.89
N ARG A 312 -10.45 -29.11 14.98
CA ARG A 312 -11.79 -28.61 15.28
C ARG A 312 -11.78 -27.84 16.58
N ALA A 313 -12.50 -26.73 16.63
CA ALA A 313 -12.73 -26.04 17.88
C ALA A 313 -13.63 -26.90 18.77
N ALA A 314 -13.43 -26.82 20.08
CA ALA A 314 -14.21 -27.57 21.06
C ALA A 314 -15.57 -26.94 21.40
N SER A 315 -15.91 -25.81 20.77
CA SER A 315 -17.20 -25.14 20.98
C SER A 315 -18.30 -25.78 20.13
N ASP A 316 -19.54 -25.61 20.57
CA ASP A 316 -20.72 -26.17 19.90
C ASP A 316 -20.96 -25.57 18.51
N CYS A 317 -20.56 -24.32 18.30
CA CYS A 317 -20.65 -23.65 17.01
C CYS A 317 -19.48 -23.97 16.06
N GLY A 318 -18.52 -24.79 16.50
CA GLY A 318 -17.33 -25.15 15.72
C GLY A 318 -16.30 -24.03 15.55
N ARG A 319 -16.39 -22.94 16.33
CA ARG A 319 -15.46 -21.78 16.29
C ARG A 319 -14.63 -21.62 17.55
N GLY A 320 -13.48 -20.97 17.45
CA GLY A 320 -12.59 -20.73 18.59
C GLY A 320 -11.24 -21.45 18.45
N PRO A 321 -10.54 -21.76 19.55
CA PRO A 321 -9.16 -22.25 19.51
C PRO A 321 -9.04 -23.60 18.78
N LEU A 322 -8.09 -23.69 17.85
CA LEU A 322 -7.88 -24.87 17.00
C LEU A 322 -6.58 -25.61 17.36
N PHE A 323 -5.45 -24.90 17.35
CA PHE A 323 -4.11 -25.45 17.56
C PHE A 323 -3.12 -24.34 17.91
N ASN A 324 -1.91 -24.71 18.30
CA ASN A 324 -0.81 -23.81 18.59
C ASN A 324 0.33 -24.03 17.60
N VAL A 325 0.98 -22.95 17.21
CA VAL A 325 2.21 -22.95 16.42
C VAL A 325 3.22 -22.08 17.17
N GLY A 326 4.23 -22.72 17.75
CA GLY A 326 5.17 -22.07 18.66
C GLY A 326 4.45 -21.48 19.87
N SER A 327 4.64 -20.18 20.11
CA SER A 327 4.02 -19.45 21.21
C SER A 327 2.62 -18.90 20.91
N ARG A 328 2.05 -19.13 19.73
CA ARG A 328 0.77 -18.54 19.31
C ARG A 328 -0.32 -19.60 19.26
N THR A 329 -1.53 -19.24 19.70
CA THR A 329 -2.73 -20.05 19.49
C THR A 329 -3.51 -19.51 18.29
N PHE A 330 -3.83 -20.38 17.34
CA PHE A 330 -4.65 -20.07 16.19
C PHE A 330 -6.07 -20.59 16.40
N GLY A 331 -7.05 -19.81 15.96
CA GLY A 331 -8.46 -20.13 16.09
C GLY A 331 -9.29 -19.81 14.85
N ASP A 332 -10.42 -20.48 14.74
CA ASP A 332 -11.41 -20.23 13.70
C ASP A 332 -12.40 -19.15 14.15
N LEU A 333 -12.49 -18.07 13.38
CA LEU A 333 -13.49 -17.00 13.52
C LEU A 333 -14.40 -16.88 12.29
N GLY A 334 -14.38 -17.89 11.40
CA GLY A 334 -15.19 -17.97 10.18
C GLY A 334 -14.58 -17.33 8.94
N GLY A 335 -13.28 -16.99 8.98
CA GLY A 335 -12.55 -16.38 7.87
C GLY A 335 -11.74 -17.39 7.03
N PRO A 336 -11.15 -16.94 5.90
CA PRO A 336 -10.31 -17.80 5.04
C PRO A 336 -8.95 -18.16 5.67
N ARG A 337 -8.60 -17.53 6.79
CA ARG A 337 -7.40 -17.80 7.57
C ARG A 337 -7.76 -17.96 9.04
N ALA A 338 -7.00 -18.78 9.74
CA ALA A 338 -7.07 -18.84 11.19
C ALA A 338 -6.48 -17.56 11.79
N ALA A 339 -7.18 -16.98 12.75
CA ALA A 339 -6.74 -15.77 13.46
C ALA A 339 -5.89 -16.15 14.68
N VAL A 340 -4.92 -15.31 15.03
CA VAL A 340 -4.22 -15.46 16.31
C VAL A 340 -5.17 -15.06 17.43
N LEU A 341 -5.38 -15.95 18.41
CA LEU A 341 -6.23 -15.69 19.57
C LEU A 341 -5.37 -15.36 20.79
N ALA A 342 -5.69 -14.26 21.46
CA ALA A 342 -5.10 -13.88 22.73
C ALA A 342 -6.18 -13.64 23.78
N TYR A 343 -5.80 -13.82 25.05
CA TYR A 343 -6.67 -13.58 26.18
C TYR A 343 -5.93 -12.79 27.26
N VAL A 344 -6.52 -11.68 27.69
CA VAL A 344 -6.02 -10.87 28.80
C VAL A 344 -6.94 -11.09 30.01
N PRO A 345 -6.46 -11.79 31.06
CA PRO A 345 -7.27 -12.01 32.25
C PRO A 345 -7.46 -10.70 33.04
N PRO A 346 -8.52 -10.59 33.85
CA PRO A 346 -8.87 -9.36 34.57
C PRO A 346 -7.78 -8.83 35.52
N ALA A 347 -6.86 -9.70 35.95
CA ALA A 347 -5.79 -9.38 36.90
C ALA A 347 -4.59 -8.69 36.24
N ARG A 348 -4.36 -8.89 34.94
CA ARG A 348 -3.29 -8.22 34.20
C ARG A 348 -3.82 -6.87 33.70
N ARG A 349 -3.03 -5.80 33.87
CA ARG A 349 -3.30 -4.53 33.16
C ARG A 349 -3.27 -4.82 31.66
N ALA A 350 -4.09 -4.13 30.86
CA ALA A 350 -4.18 -4.25 29.41
C ALA A 350 -2.90 -3.80 28.64
N ALA A 351 -1.77 -3.72 29.34
CA ALA A 351 -0.47 -3.35 28.79
C ALA A 351 0.48 -4.54 28.95
N ALA A 352 0.53 -5.39 27.93
CA ALA A 352 1.75 -6.14 27.66
C ALA A 352 2.13 -5.80 26.23
N GLN A 353 3.23 -5.07 26.06
CA GLN A 353 3.90 -4.82 24.78
C GLN A 353 4.51 -6.11 24.18
N GLY A 354 4.13 -7.28 24.69
CA GLY A 354 4.48 -8.60 24.17
C GLY A 354 3.43 -9.05 23.16
N GLY A 355 3.87 -9.73 22.11
CA GLY A 355 2.97 -10.35 21.14
C GLY A 355 2.02 -11.37 21.78
N PRO A 356 0.97 -11.79 21.06
CA PRO A 356 -0.02 -12.73 21.58
C PRO A 356 0.62 -14.05 22.05
N GLU A 357 0.46 -14.33 23.35
CA GLU A 357 0.91 -15.57 23.99
C GLU A 357 -0.09 -16.72 23.76
N ARG A 358 0.40 -17.95 23.95
CA ARG A 358 -0.38 -19.17 23.85
C ARG A 358 -1.48 -19.16 24.90
N LEU A 359 -2.70 -19.50 24.50
CA LEU A 359 -3.84 -19.57 25.42
C LEU A 359 -3.62 -20.67 26.47
N ASP A 360 -3.74 -20.28 27.74
CA ASP A 360 -3.82 -21.20 28.88
C ASP A 360 -5.21 -21.87 28.96
N LYS A 361 -5.44 -22.69 29.99
CA LYS A 361 -6.72 -23.40 30.17
C LYS A 361 -7.90 -22.42 30.31
N ALA A 362 -7.70 -21.31 31.02
CA ALA A 362 -8.72 -20.30 31.24
C ALA A 362 -9.08 -19.57 29.94
N GLY A 363 -8.08 -19.10 29.19
CA GLY A 363 -8.25 -18.43 27.90
C GLY A 363 -8.90 -19.31 26.86
N ARG A 364 -8.59 -20.61 26.82
CA ARG A 364 -9.27 -21.56 25.92
C ARG A 364 -10.76 -21.72 26.27
N ALA A 365 -11.07 -21.97 27.54
CA ALA A 365 -12.47 -22.07 27.99
C ALA A 365 -13.24 -20.77 27.75
N PHE A 366 -12.56 -19.63 27.90
CA PHE A 366 -13.13 -18.32 27.64
C PHE A 366 -13.48 -18.13 26.15
N TRP A 367 -12.52 -18.41 25.25
CA TRP A 367 -12.75 -18.32 23.80
C TRP A 367 -13.80 -19.31 23.29
N ASN A 368 -13.92 -20.50 23.87
CA ASN A 368 -14.98 -21.45 23.50
C ASN A 368 -16.39 -20.88 23.71
N ARG A 369 -16.59 -20.05 24.73
CA ARG A 369 -17.87 -19.36 24.97
C ARG A 369 -18.03 -18.14 24.08
N LEU A 370 -16.95 -17.36 23.92
CA LEU A 370 -16.98 -16.09 23.18
C LEU A 370 -17.10 -16.28 21.66
N ALA A 371 -16.41 -17.26 21.08
CA ALA A 371 -16.31 -17.42 19.62
C ALA A 371 -17.66 -17.70 18.95
N CYS A 372 -18.64 -18.22 19.69
CA CYS A 372 -19.99 -18.46 19.18
C CYS A 372 -20.86 -17.20 19.11
N LEU A 373 -20.47 -16.12 19.79
CA LEU A 373 -21.14 -14.82 19.70
C LEU A 373 -20.63 -13.95 18.57
N ALA A 374 -19.42 -14.22 18.09
CA ALA A 374 -18.85 -13.44 17.03
C ALA A 374 -19.63 -13.71 15.74
N ASP A 375 -20.35 -12.71 15.24
CA ASP A 375 -20.80 -12.71 13.85
C ASP A 375 -19.60 -12.98 12.94
N ARG A 376 -19.82 -13.68 11.82
CA ARG A 376 -18.73 -13.90 10.87
C ARG A 376 -18.22 -12.54 10.41
N PRO A 377 -16.96 -12.18 10.71
CA PRO A 377 -16.44 -10.89 10.30
C PRO A 377 -16.47 -10.82 8.78
N ALA A 378 -16.99 -9.73 8.22
CA ALA A 378 -17.02 -9.53 6.76
C ALA A 378 -15.60 -9.38 6.17
N ARG A 379 -14.59 -9.16 7.02
CA ARG A 379 -13.19 -8.94 6.65
C ARG A 379 -12.29 -9.99 7.31
N PRO A 380 -11.17 -10.37 6.67
CA PRO A 380 -10.25 -11.35 7.22
C PRO A 380 -9.59 -10.82 8.51
N VAL A 381 -9.77 -11.55 9.60
CA VAL A 381 -9.18 -11.25 10.91
C VAL A 381 -7.79 -11.87 11.00
N ALA A 382 -6.78 -11.06 11.30
CA ALA A 382 -5.41 -11.51 11.55
C ALA A 382 -5.21 -11.89 13.02
N GLU A 383 -5.77 -11.10 13.93
CA GLU A 383 -5.63 -11.28 15.38
C GLU A 383 -6.92 -10.89 16.10
N ALA A 384 -7.25 -11.62 17.17
CA ALA A 384 -8.35 -11.30 18.06
C ALA A 384 -7.88 -11.39 19.51
N VAL A 385 -8.03 -10.29 20.25
CA VAL A 385 -7.64 -10.18 21.66
C VAL A 385 -8.89 -9.97 22.49
N ALA A 386 -9.17 -10.90 23.39
CA ALA A 386 -10.28 -10.77 24.33
C ALA A 386 -9.77 -10.37 25.72
N SER A 387 -10.27 -9.25 26.22
CA SER A 387 -9.92 -8.68 27.52
C SER A 387 -11.15 -8.67 28.41
N ASN A 388 -11.13 -9.46 29.48
CA ASN A 388 -12.19 -9.42 30.47
C ASN A 388 -11.97 -8.23 31.41
N PHE A 389 -12.89 -7.27 31.41
CA PHE A 389 -12.77 -6.05 32.21
C PHE A 389 -13.64 -6.06 33.47
N TRP A 390 -14.62 -6.97 33.56
CA TRP A 390 -15.45 -7.15 34.74
C TRP A 390 -15.92 -8.61 34.89
N SER A 391 -15.79 -9.16 36.09
CA SER A 391 -16.37 -10.45 36.47
C SER A 391 -17.10 -10.30 37.79
N GLY A 392 -18.28 -10.88 37.92
CA GLY A 392 -19.05 -10.81 39.15
C GLY A 392 -20.35 -11.59 39.10
N ALA A 393 -21.19 -11.38 40.10
CA ALA A 393 -22.55 -11.90 40.12
C ALA A 393 -23.52 -10.82 39.62
N LEU A 394 -24.46 -11.20 38.75
CA LEU A 394 -25.56 -10.35 38.35
C LEU A 394 -26.58 -10.22 39.50
N PRO A 395 -27.34 -9.12 39.55
CA PRO A 395 -28.33 -8.90 40.60
C PRO A 395 -29.43 -9.98 40.56
N ARG A 396 -30.22 -10.07 41.64
CA ARG A 396 -31.43 -10.92 41.71
C ARG A 396 -31.20 -12.39 41.32
N ARG A 397 -30.11 -12.99 41.83
CA ARG A 397 -29.72 -14.38 41.55
C ARG A 397 -29.45 -14.66 40.06
N GLY A 398 -29.03 -13.66 39.30
CA GLY A 398 -28.70 -13.79 37.87
C GLY A 398 -27.43 -14.58 37.54
N GLY A 399 -26.87 -15.32 38.50
CA GLY A 399 -25.66 -16.11 38.30
C GLY A 399 -24.38 -15.27 38.15
N ARG A 400 -23.29 -15.95 37.76
CA ARG A 400 -22.01 -15.33 37.43
C ARG A 400 -22.00 -14.82 35.99
N ALA A 401 -21.33 -13.70 35.78
CA ALA A 401 -21.18 -13.10 34.47
C ALA A 401 -19.79 -12.47 34.29
N ASP A 402 -19.36 -12.44 33.04
CA ASP A 402 -18.13 -11.78 32.60
C ASP A 402 -18.47 -10.74 31.52
N TRP A 403 -17.93 -9.53 31.64
CA TRP A 403 -17.98 -8.52 30.59
C TRP A 403 -16.64 -8.46 29.87
N VAL A 404 -16.69 -8.63 28.56
CA VAL A 404 -15.51 -8.75 27.72
C VAL A 404 -15.47 -7.66 26.69
N CYS A 405 -14.27 -7.15 26.44
CA CYS A 405 -13.93 -6.31 25.31
C CYS A 405 -13.08 -7.13 24.34
N THR A 406 -13.55 -7.32 23.11
CA THR A 406 -12.83 -8.08 22.08
C THR A 406 -12.35 -7.14 21.00
N ARG A 407 -11.02 -7.01 20.87
CA ARG A 407 -10.37 -6.23 19.82
C ARG A 407 -10.01 -7.17 18.67
N LEU A 408 -10.49 -6.87 17.48
CA LEU A 408 -10.10 -7.53 16.23
C LEU A 408 -9.10 -6.65 15.49
N THR A 409 -8.02 -7.25 15.01
CA THR A 409 -7.11 -6.66 14.03
C THR A 409 -7.35 -7.36 12.70
N PHE A 410 -7.68 -6.60 11.66
CA PHE A 410 -7.90 -7.13 10.33
C PHE A 410 -6.59 -7.20 9.54
N ALA A 411 -6.59 -7.96 8.44
CA ALA A 411 -5.39 -8.15 7.64
C ALA A 411 -4.90 -6.88 6.93
N ASP A 412 -5.73 -5.84 6.84
CA ASP A 412 -5.38 -4.48 6.36
C ASP A 412 -4.77 -3.59 7.46
N GLY A 413 -4.64 -4.10 8.69
CA GLY A 413 -4.13 -3.37 9.85
C GLY A 413 -5.17 -2.53 10.59
N THR A 414 -6.40 -2.40 10.05
CA THR A 414 -7.48 -1.71 10.77
C THR A 414 -7.93 -2.53 11.98
N THR A 415 -8.54 -1.86 12.96
CA THR A 415 -9.05 -2.52 14.16
C THR A 415 -10.51 -2.19 14.43
N SER A 416 -11.19 -3.09 15.13
CA SER A 416 -12.53 -2.85 15.70
C SER A 416 -12.59 -3.47 17.08
N ALA A 417 -13.40 -2.90 17.97
CA ALA A 417 -13.60 -3.45 19.31
C ALA A 417 -15.09 -3.49 19.68
N GLY A 418 -15.53 -4.64 20.18
CA GLY A 418 -16.90 -4.88 20.62
C GLY A 418 -16.94 -5.47 22.02
N ALA A 419 -17.99 -5.14 22.76
CA ALA A 419 -18.26 -5.69 24.07
C ALA A 419 -19.29 -6.83 23.99
N ALA A 420 -19.15 -7.79 24.90
CA ALA A 420 -20.17 -8.81 25.14
C ALA A 420 -20.34 -9.08 26.62
N LEU A 421 -21.55 -9.45 27.00
CA LEU A 421 -21.89 -9.99 28.31
C LEU A 421 -21.97 -11.52 28.19
N LEU A 422 -21.04 -12.22 28.85
CA LEU A 422 -21.02 -13.67 28.92
C LEU A 422 -21.78 -14.12 30.18
N THR A 423 -22.97 -14.68 29.98
CA THR A 423 -23.73 -15.42 31.00
C THR A 423 -23.97 -16.86 30.51
N GLU A 424 -24.99 -17.56 31.01
CA GLU A 424 -25.48 -18.78 30.37
C GLU A 424 -25.92 -18.51 28.92
N GLN A 425 -26.65 -17.41 28.69
CA GLN A 425 -26.90 -16.86 27.36
C GLN A 425 -26.00 -15.65 27.13
N ALA A 426 -24.97 -15.84 26.34
CA ALA A 426 -24.06 -14.74 26.04
C ALA A 426 -24.67 -13.81 24.98
N GLN A 427 -24.39 -12.51 25.05
CA GLN A 427 -24.95 -11.51 24.14
C GLN A 427 -23.97 -10.37 23.85
N ALA A 428 -24.03 -9.83 22.63
CA ALA A 428 -23.29 -8.63 22.27
C ALA A 428 -23.90 -7.39 22.95
N THR A 429 -23.04 -6.47 23.38
CA THR A 429 -23.43 -5.29 24.19
C THR A 429 -22.88 -3.98 23.62
N GLY A 430 -22.55 -3.98 22.33
CA GLY A 430 -22.17 -2.79 21.57
C GLY A 430 -20.66 -2.61 21.38
N PRO A 431 -20.21 -1.41 20.97
CA PRO A 431 -18.79 -1.11 20.81
C PRO A 431 -18.06 -1.07 22.16
N CYS A 432 -16.74 -1.21 22.13
CA CYS A 432 -15.90 -1.13 23.32
C CYS A 432 -14.67 -0.26 23.04
N ASP A 433 -14.27 0.57 24.01
CA ASP A 433 -12.93 1.16 24.07
C ASP A 433 -12.02 0.27 24.94
N PRO A 434 -11.01 -0.43 24.38
CA PRO A 434 -10.10 -1.26 25.16
C PRO A 434 -9.29 -0.51 26.23
N ALA A 435 -9.08 0.81 26.07
CA ALA A 435 -8.34 1.63 27.03
C ALA A 435 -9.21 2.01 28.24
N ARG A 436 -10.50 2.29 28.01
CA ARG A 436 -11.47 2.64 29.06
C ARG A 436 -12.76 1.82 28.90
N PRO A 437 -12.70 0.49 29.09
CA PRO A 437 -13.81 -0.38 28.73
C PRO A 437 -15.00 -0.14 29.64
N VAL A 438 -16.14 0.19 29.03
CA VAL A 438 -17.44 0.31 29.66
C VAL A 438 -18.49 -0.16 28.67
N SER A 439 -19.44 -0.97 29.12
CA SER A 439 -20.54 -1.42 28.29
C SER A 439 -21.70 -1.87 29.17
N GLY A 440 -22.90 -1.80 28.61
CA GLY A 440 -24.15 -2.06 29.30
C GLY A 440 -25.20 -2.59 28.35
N THR A 441 -26.21 -3.24 28.92
CA THR A 441 -27.33 -3.78 28.16
C THR A 441 -28.54 -3.95 29.06
N TRP A 442 -29.71 -4.07 28.43
CA TRP A 442 -30.90 -4.56 29.10
C TRP A 442 -30.80 -6.07 29.27
N TRP A 443 -30.93 -6.52 30.51
CA TRP A 443 -30.85 -7.93 30.88
C TRP A 443 -32.11 -8.35 31.63
N ARG A 444 -32.64 -9.53 31.29
CA ARG A 444 -33.81 -10.10 31.96
C ARG A 444 -33.36 -11.01 33.09
N ALA A 445 -33.74 -10.66 34.32
CA ALA A 445 -33.47 -11.49 35.48
C ALA A 445 -34.24 -12.83 35.41
N PRO A 446 -33.84 -13.86 36.17
CA PRO A 446 -34.59 -15.11 36.27
C PRO A 446 -36.05 -14.91 36.72
N SER A 447 -36.33 -13.85 37.46
CA SER A 447 -37.70 -13.45 37.84
C SER A 447 -38.54 -12.86 36.70
N GLY A 448 -38.01 -12.77 35.48
CA GLY A 448 -38.67 -12.17 34.31
C GLY A 448 -38.57 -10.64 34.24
N ARG A 449 -38.08 -9.97 35.29
CA ARG A 449 -37.96 -8.51 35.34
C ARG A 449 -36.73 -8.02 34.59
N TRP A 450 -36.89 -6.93 33.84
CA TRP A 450 -35.80 -6.26 33.14
C TRP A 450 -35.02 -5.30 34.04
N TYR A 451 -33.71 -5.32 33.86
CA TYR A 451 -32.77 -4.39 34.49
C TYR A 451 -31.79 -3.89 33.45
N TYR A 452 -31.41 -2.62 33.54
CA TYR A 452 -30.24 -2.13 32.85
C TYR A 452 -29.02 -2.45 33.70
N VAL A 453 -28.10 -3.23 33.14
CA VAL A 453 -26.85 -3.59 33.80
C VAL A 453 -25.69 -3.08 32.98
N ALA A 454 -24.72 -2.44 33.64
CA ALA A 454 -23.52 -1.95 32.98
C ALA A 454 -22.29 -2.15 33.86
N ALA A 455 -21.16 -2.47 33.24
CA ALA A 455 -19.91 -2.65 33.95
C ALA A 455 -18.83 -1.75 33.37
N ALA A 456 -17.88 -1.34 34.21
CA ALA A 456 -16.69 -0.62 33.78
C ALA A 456 -15.39 -1.32 34.21
N GLY A 457 -14.32 -1.06 33.46
CA GLY A 457 -12.96 -1.53 33.74
C GLY A 457 -12.42 -1.08 35.09
N ARG A 458 -11.25 -1.60 35.46
CA ARG A 458 -10.62 -1.24 36.75
C ARG A 458 -10.29 0.25 36.77
N GLY A 459 -10.54 0.91 37.90
CA GLY A 459 -10.33 2.35 38.05
C GLY A 459 -11.42 3.22 37.42
N LEU A 460 -12.50 2.62 36.91
CA LEU A 460 -13.61 3.34 36.29
C LEU A 460 -14.93 3.06 37.03
N VAL A 461 -15.82 4.04 37.00
CA VAL A 461 -17.19 3.96 37.52
C VAL A 461 -18.19 4.13 36.37
N PRO A 462 -19.09 3.15 36.12
CA PRO A 462 -20.11 3.29 35.09
C PRO A 462 -21.20 4.28 35.52
N HIS A 463 -21.63 5.12 34.58
CA HIS A 463 -22.73 6.07 34.69
C HIS A 463 -23.69 5.90 33.50
N ALA A 464 -24.99 5.81 33.79
CA ALA A 464 -26.02 5.63 32.78
C ALA A 464 -27.10 6.72 32.93
N ASP A 465 -27.36 7.44 31.84
CA ASP A 465 -28.46 8.41 31.74
C ASP A 465 -29.62 7.78 30.95
N GLY A 466 -30.86 8.14 31.28
CA GLY A 466 -32.06 7.49 30.70
C GLY A 466 -32.49 6.21 31.45
N VAL A 467 -32.06 6.05 32.71
CA VAL A 467 -32.50 4.95 33.59
C VAL A 467 -33.07 5.49 34.90
N ARG A 468 -33.89 4.68 35.57
CA ARG A 468 -34.53 4.96 36.86
C ARG A 468 -33.86 4.15 37.98
N ARG A 469 -33.61 4.78 39.13
CA ARG A 469 -33.08 4.13 40.34
C ARG A 469 -31.78 3.34 40.08
N SER A 470 -30.73 4.03 39.66
CA SER A 470 -29.41 3.43 39.46
C SER A 470 -28.67 3.20 40.77
N THR A 471 -28.04 2.04 40.91
CA THR A 471 -27.12 1.72 42.00
C THR A 471 -25.82 1.16 41.43
N VAL A 472 -24.68 1.59 41.97
CA VAL A 472 -23.37 1.08 41.53
C VAL A 472 -22.71 0.35 42.69
N ARG A 473 -22.32 -0.91 42.47
CA ARG A 473 -21.56 -1.72 43.43
C ARG A 473 -20.49 -2.52 42.70
N LYS A 474 -19.25 -2.52 43.20
CA LYS A 474 -18.12 -3.27 42.62
C LYS A 474 -17.98 -3.06 41.09
N ARG A 475 -18.10 -1.80 40.64
CA ARG A 475 -18.05 -1.37 39.21
C ARG A 475 -19.18 -1.92 38.33
N LEU A 476 -20.24 -2.47 38.93
CA LEU A 476 -21.47 -2.87 38.26
C LEU A 476 -22.56 -1.84 38.59
N LEU A 477 -23.09 -1.17 37.58
CA LEU A 477 -24.33 -0.41 37.65
C LEU A 477 -25.50 -1.35 37.42
N THR A 478 -26.53 -1.22 38.25
CA THR A 478 -27.84 -1.83 38.05
C THR A 478 -28.90 -0.75 38.18
N ALA A 479 -29.77 -0.65 37.20
CA ALA A 479 -30.89 0.28 37.19
C ALA A 479 -32.16 -0.39 36.66
N THR A 480 -33.28 0.27 36.89
CA THR A 480 -34.59 -0.06 36.29
C THR A 480 -34.93 1.00 35.24
N GLY A 481 -35.94 0.80 34.42
CA GLY A 481 -36.38 1.80 33.44
C GLY A 481 -37.17 1.17 32.31
N ASP A 482 -37.49 1.99 31.31
CA ASP A 482 -38.10 1.53 30.08
C ASP A 482 -37.01 1.02 29.13
N ARG A 483 -37.22 -0.15 28.53
CA ARG A 483 -36.27 -0.76 27.61
C ARG A 483 -36.18 0.01 26.29
N ASP A 484 -37.26 0.69 25.93
CA ASP A 484 -37.39 1.37 24.65
C ASP A 484 -36.82 2.81 24.71
N GLU A 485 -36.49 3.31 25.92
CA GLU A 485 -35.77 4.56 26.09
C GLU A 485 -34.25 4.40 25.80
N PRO A 486 -33.64 5.31 25.04
CA PRO A 486 -32.21 5.25 24.73
C PRO A 486 -31.38 5.55 25.98
N VAL A 487 -30.51 4.62 26.36
CA VAL A 487 -29.59 4.79 27.49
C VAL A 487 -28.24 5.29 27.01
N ARG A 488 -27.76 6.41 27.58
CA ARG A 488 -26.39 6.90 27.34
C ARG A 488 -25.48 6.39 28.44
N LEU A 489 -24.41 5.68 28.06
CA LEU A 489 -23.48 5.07 29.00
C LEU A 489 -22.10 5.73 28.91
N ALA A 490 -21.54 6.08 30.06
CA ALA A 490 -20.19 6.60 30.19
C ALA A 490 -19.45 5.95 31.36
N ALA A 491 -18.11 6.07 31.36
CA ALA A 491 -17.27 5.72 32.49
C ALA A 491 -16.45 6.93 32.93
N ARG A 492 -16.40 7.16 34.25
CA ARG A 492 -15.56 8.19 34.86
C ARG A 492 -14.39 7.54 35.56
#